data_AF-A0A9Y1FKZ1-F1
#
_entry.id   AF-A0A9Y1FKZ1-F1
#
_cell.length_a   1.000
_cell.length_b   1.000
_cell.length_c   1.000
_cell.angle_alpha   90.00
_cell.angle_beta   90.00
_cell.angle_gamma   90.00
#
_symmetry.space_group_name_H-M   'P 1'
#
loop_
_entity.id
_entity.type
_entity.pdbx_description
1 polymer ?
#
loop_
_entity_poly.entity_id
_entity_poly.type
_entity_poly.pdbx_seq_one_letter_code
_entity_poly.pdbx_strand_id
1 'polypeptide(L)'
;MAKKKKIKCKKCGAEWLPNEVETKKEWNMISPMPDKDGNVTITRMASWNCPSCGKNVTGAKGKTKGEFRVEDTPKYKIEHALDSGEEVDLEELAEEIGFKVENLIKIIPAYMKKKGLKGEIKGNKFIPKK
;
A
#
# COMPACT_ATOMS: atom_id res chain seq x y z
N MET A 1 17.48 13.69 -9.68
CA MET A 1 17.61 12.30 -9.17
C MET A 1 17.70 12.35 -7.65
N ALA A 2 16.64 11.99 -6.92
CA ALA A 2 16.64 12.05 -5.45
C ALA A 2 17.60 10.99 -4.88
N LYS A 3 18.63 11.40 -4.12
CA LYS A 3 19.56 10.48 -3.45
C LYS A 3 18.74 9.54 -2.54
N LYS A 4 18.64 8.26 -2.92
CA LYS A 4 18.00 7.23 -2.09
C LYS A 4 18.80 7.12 -0.79
N LYS A 5 18.15 7.44 0.33
CA LYS A 5 18.79 7.42 1.65
C LYS A 5 19.11 5.96 2.00
N LYS A 6 20.39 5.65 2.25
CA LYS A 6 20.81 4.32 2.70
C LYS A 6 20.31 4.07 4.12
N ILE A 7 19.86 2.86 4.38
CA ILE A 7 19.49 2.38 5.70
C ILE A 7 20.76 1.82 6.35
N LYS A 8 21.09 2.29 7.55
CA LYS A 8 22.27 1.86 8.30
C LYS A 8 21.86 1.04 9.53
N CYS A 9 22.45 -0.14 9.67
CA CYS A 9 22.31 -0.94 10.87
C CYS A 9 23.11 -0.34 12.02
N LYS A 10 22.44 -0.03 13.14
CA LYS A 10 23.10 0.47 14.36
C LYS A 10 23.94 -0.60 15.09
N LYS A 11 23.82 -1.89 14.74
CA LYS A 11 24.55 -2.98 15.42
C LYS A 11 25.86 -3.36 14.71
N CYS A 12 25.82 -3.60 13.40
CA CYS A 12 27.01 -4.02 12.64
C CYS A 12 27.53 -2.95 11.67
N GLY A 13 26.86 -1.80 11.57
CA GLY A 13 27.27 -0.73 10.67
C GLY A 13 26.95 -0.95 9.19
N ALA A 14 26.43 -2.12 8.81
CA ALA A 14 26.05 -2.42 7.42
C ALA A 14 25.04 -1.40 6.86
N GLU A 15 25.21 -1.06 5.58
CA GLU A 15 24.38 -0.08 4.88
C GLU A 15 23.80 -0.72 3.62
N TRP A 16 22.50 -0.54 3.40
CA TRP A 16 21.80 -1.04 2.21
C TRP A 16 20.77 -0.02 1.72
N LEU A 17 20.40 -0.10 0.46
CA LEU A 17 19.29 0.67 -0.09
C LEU A 17 17.96 0.01 0.32
N PRO A 18 16.91 0.81 0.54
CA PRO A 18 15.61 0.32 1.01
C PRO A 18 14.89 -0.67 0.08
N ASN A 19 15.34 -0.80 -1.19
CA ASN A 19 14.81 -1.74 -2.17
C ASN A 19 15.72 -2.96 -2.41
N GLU A 20 16.91 -3.01 -1.82
CA GLU A 20 17.84 -4.15 -2.00
C GLU A 20 17.50 -5.33 -1.08
N VAL A 21 16.82 -5.07 0.04
CA VAL A 21 16.47 -6.07 1.04
C VAL A 21 14.96 -6.15 1.17
N GLU A 22 14.44 -7.38 1.23
CA GLU A 22 13.02 -7.62 1.44
C GLU A 22 12.54 -7.00 2.77
N THR A 23 11.43 -6.28 2.70
CA THR A 23 10.79 -5.65 3.86
C THR A 23 9.91 -6.66 4.59
N LYS A 24 10.09 -6.80 5.91
CA LYS A 24 9.25 -7.66 6.76
C LYS A 24 7.86 -7.06 6.99
N LYS A 25 7.80 -5.75 7.19
CA LYS A 25 6.54 -5.02 7.42
C LYS A 25 6.66 -3.63 6.82
N GLU A 26 5.58 -3.15 6.23
CA GLU A 26 5.49 -1.81 5.68
C GLU A 26 4.23 -1.12 6.21
N TRP A 27 4.32 0.18 6.44
CA TRP A 27 3.18 1.01 6.82
C TRP A 27 3.37 2.43 6.33
N ASN A 28 2.27 3.16 6.20
CA ASN A 28 2.28 4.55 5.75
C ASN A 28 2.14 5.46 6.98
N MET A 29 3.07 6.41 7.10
CA MET A 29 2.96 7.52 8.03
C MET A 29 2.52 8.75 7.25
N ILE A 30 1.30 9.19 7.47
CA ILE A 30 0.69 10.35 6.81
C ILE A 30 0.90 11.56 7.72
N SER A 31 1.40 12.66 7.18
CA SER A 31 1.58 13.89 7.97
C SER A 31 0.21 14.43 8.36
N PRO A 32 -0.02 14.77 9.65
CA PRO A 32 -1.33 15.21 10.13
C PRO A 32 -1.72 16.59 9.58
N MET A 33 -0.73 17.38 9.18
CA MET A 33 -0.91 18.73 8.65
C MET A 33 -0.39 18.79 7.21
N PRO A 34 -1.17 19.33 6.25
CA PRO A 34 -0.66 19.61 4.93
C PRO A 34 0.43 20.69 4.96
N ASP A 35 1.34 20.65 3.99
CA ASP A 35 2.37 21.67 3.76
C ASP A 35 1.72 22.98 3.28
N LYS A 36 2.49 24.07 3.14
CA LYS A 36 1.94 25.39 2.76
C LYS A 36 1.14 25.38 1.45
N ASP A 37 1.50 24.47 0.55
CA ASP A 37 0.87 24.23 -0.75
C ASP A 37 -0.30 23.21 -0.69
N GLY A 38 -0.80 22.84 0.50
CA GLY A 38 -1.88 21.86 0.65
C GLY A 38 -1.48 20.40 0.48
N ASN A 39 -0.20 20.13 0.19
CA ASN A 39 0.31 18.78 -0.04
C ASN A 39 0.48 17.99 1.26
N VAL A 40 0.00 16.75 1.29
CA VAL A 40 0.22 15.85 2.42
C VAL A 40 1.44 14.98 2.13
N THR A 41 2.36 14.91 3.10
CA THR A 41 3.53 14.05 2.98
C THR A 41 3.21 12.65 3.52
N ILE A 42 3.26 11.65 2.64
CA ILE A 42 3.16 10.23 3.01
C ILE A 42 4.56 9.64 3.04
N THR A 43 4.99 9.20 4.21
CA THR A 43 6.23 8.46 4.38
C THR A 43 5.93 6.96 4.47
N ARG A 44 6.35 6.18 3.48
CA ARG A 44 6.29 4.71 3.54
C ARG A 44 7.43 4.24 4.45
N MET A 45 7.08 3.81 5.64
CA MET A 45 7.97 3.21 6.63
C MET A 45 8.05 1.71 6.38
N ALA A 46 9.20 1.12 6.64
CA ALA A 46 9.36 -0.32 6.61
C ALA A 46 10.35 -0.80 7.67
N SER A 47 10.21 -2.08 7.99
CA SER A 47 11.14 -2.83 8.83
C SER A 47 11.84 -3.90 8.01
N TRP A 48 13.16 -4.01 8.15
CA TRP A 48 14.02 -4.98 7.50
C TRP A 48 14.75 -5.82 8.55
N ASN A 49 15.19 -7.01 8.16
CA ASN A 49 16.26 -7.70 8.87
C ASN A 49 17.59 -7.32 8.23
N CYS A 50 18.54 -6.88 9.06
CA CYS A 50 19.87 -6.53 8.57
C CYS A 50 20.52 -7.76 7.90
N PRO A 51 20.96 -7.68 6.63
CA PRO A 51 21.53 -8.82 5.90
C PRO A 51 22.84 -9.34 6.51
N SER A 52 23.53 -8.51 7.30
CA SER A 52 24.82 -8.85 7.91
C SER A 52 24.71 -9.43 9.33
N CYS A 53 23.68 -9.08 10.11
CA CYS A 53 23.60 -9.49 11.52
C CYS A 53 22.20 -9.91 12.00
N GLY A 54 21.21 -9.95 11.11
CA GLY A 54 19.84 -10.37 11.40
C GLY A 54 19.03 -9.43 12.32
N LYS A 55 19.59 -8.30 12.77
CA LYS A 55 18.86 -7.36 13.64
C LYS A 55 17.74 -6.65 12.88
N ASN A 56 16.59 -6.47 13.53
CA ASN A 56 15.51 -5.67 13.00
C ASN A 56 15.92 -4.19 12.91
N VAL A 57 15.79 -3.61 11.74
CA VAL A 57 16.07 -2.19 11.47
C VAL A 57 14.86 -1.58 10.82
N THR A 58 14.45 -0.42 11.34
CA THR A 58 13.28 0.31 10.86
C THR A 58 13.69 1.63 10.24
N GLY A 59 13.01 2.05 9.18
CA GLY A 59 13.33 3.30 8.49
C GLY A 59 12.34 3.64 7.38
N ALA A 60 12.53 4.82 6.79
CA ALA A 60 11.72 5.26 5.66
C ALA A 60 12.19 4.57 4.38
N LYS A 61 11.30 3.79 3.76
CA LYS A 61 11.51 3.18 2.43
C LYS A 61 11.36 4.22 1.32
N GLY A 62 10.42 5.15 1.49
CA GLY A 62 10.15 6.21 0.53
C GLY A 62 9.34 7.34 1.14
N LYS A 63 9.40 8.51 0.50
CA LYS A 63 8.56 9.66 0.80
C LYS A 63 7.88 10.09 -0.49
N THR A 64 6.56 10.20 -0.42
CA THR A 64 5.75 10.75 -1.50
C THR A 64 5.11 12.03 -0.96
N LYS A 65 5.35 13.15 -1.63
CA LYS A 65 4.62 14.40 -1.42
C LYS A 65 3.62 14.53 -2.56
N GLY A 66 2.36 14.77 -2.25
CA GLY A 66 1.34 15.00 -3.26
C GLY A 66 0.06 15.57 -2.67
N GLU A 67 -0.86 15.92 -3.57
CA GLU A 67 -2.22 16.32 -3.23
C GLU A 67 -2.96 15.06 -2.78
N PHE A 68 -3.13 14.89 -1.46
CA PHE A 68 -3.76 13.68 -0.93
C PHE A 68 -5.28 13.87 -0.88
N ARG A 69 -5.95 13.28 -1.86
CA ARG A 69 -7.40 13.08 -1.82
C ARG A 69 -7.65 11.70 -1.21
N VAL A 70 -8.60 11.61 -0.29
CA VAL A 70 -9.01 10.32 0.30
C VAL A 70 -9.38 9.30 -0.78
N GLU A 71 -9.87 9.83 -1.91
CA GLU A 71 -10.21 9.14 -3.15
C GLU A 71 -9.04 8.35 -3.76
N ASP A 72 -7.80 8.77 -3.53
CA ASP A 72 -6.62 8.12 -4.08
C ASP A 72 -6.17 6.91 -3.23
N THR A 73 -6.76 6.71 -2.04
CA THR A 73 -6.38 5.58 -1.19
C THR A 73 -6.85 4.25 -1.78
N PRO A 74 -6.01 3.18 -1.71
CA PRO A 74 -6.40 1.85 -2.18
C PRO A 74 -7.69 1.36 -1.50
N LYS A 75 -7.87 1.71 -0.22
CA LYS A 75 -9.07 1.39 0.55
C LYS A 75 -10.31 2.06 -0.06
N TYR A 76 -10.25 3.36 -0.34
CA TYR A 76 -11.37 4.08 -0.93
C TYR A 76 -11.70 3.55 -2.32
N LYS A 77 -10.69 3.34 -3.18
CA LYS A 77 -10.89 2.80 -4.54
C LYS A 77 -11.56 1.42 -4.52
N ILE A 78 -11.08 0.51 -3.67
CA ILE A 78 -11.71 -0.80 -3.48
C ILE A 78 -13.13 -0.66 -2.94
N GLU A 79 -13.34 0.18 -1.92
CA GLU A 79 -14.65 0.38 -1.33
C GLU A 79 -15.64 1.02 -2.29
N HIS A 80 -15.21 1.94 -3.15
CA HIS A 80 -16.03 2.64 -4.13
C HIS A 80 -16.36 1.72 -5.32
N ALA A 81 -15.37 0.98 -5.83
CA ALA A 81 -15.59 -0.01 -6.89
C ALA A 81 -16.61 -1.07 -6.47
N LEU A 82 -16.51 -1.59 -5.24
CA LEU A 82 -17.46 -2.58 -4.72
C LEU A 82 -18.86 -2.00 -4.40
N ASP A 83 -18.97 -0.67 -4.20
CA ASP A 83 -20.23 0.04 -3.91
C ASP A 83 -20.95 0.49 -5.20
N SER A 84 -20.21 0.66 -6.32
CA SER A 84 -20.73 1.11 -7.62
C SER A 84 -21.87 0.23 -8.16
N GLY A 85 -21.93 -1.04 -7.73
CA GLY A 85 -22.98 -1.97 -8.16
C GLY A 85 -22.82 -2.45 -9.62
N GLU A 86 -21.65 -2.19 -10.22
CA GLU A 86 -21.27 -2.60 -11.57
C GLU A 86 -20.26 -3.76 -11.53
N GLU A 87 -20.08 -4.44 -12.67
CA GLU A 87 -19.02 -5.44 -12.81
C GLU A 87 -17.66 -4.74 -12.71
N VAL A 88 -16.83 -5.17 -11.75
CA VAL A 88 -15.49 -4.59 -11.53
C VAL A 88 -14.44 -5.57 -12.02
N ASP A 89 -13.59 -5.11 -12.94
CA ASP A 89 -12.38 -5.84 -13.32
C ASP A 89 -11.31 -5.66 -12.23
N LEU A 90 -10.91 -6.77 -11.61
CA LEU A 90 -9.97 -6.78 -10.50
C LEU A 90 -8.52 -6.60 -10.98
N GLU A 91 -8.25 -6.84 -12.25
CA GLU A 91 -6.93 -6.65 -12.86
C GLU A 91 -6.66 -5.17 -13.10
N GLU A 92 -7.61 -4.47 -13.72
CA GLU A 92 -7.53 -3.01 -13.86
C GLU A 92 -7.49 -2.30 -12.50
N LEU A 93 -8.33 -2.74 -11.55
CA LEU A 93 -8.32 -2.19 -10.19
C LEU A 93 -6.95 -2.42 -9.52
N ALA A 94 -6.36 -3.61 -9.69
CA ALA A 94 -5.05 -3.97 -9.13
C ALA A 94 -3.92 -3.12 -9.69
N GLU A 95 -3.91 -2.89 -11.00
CA GLU A 95 -2.95 -2.02 -11.67
C GLU A 95 -3.07 -0.57 -11.20
N GLU A 96 -4.30 -0.07 -11.06
CA GLU A 96 -4.55 1.30 -10.60
C GLU A 96 -4.08 1.54 -9.16
N ILE A 97 -4.23 0.54 -8.28
CA ILE A 97 -3.77 0.63 -6.89
C ILE A 97 -2.30 0.21 -6.71
N GLY A 98 -1.66 -0.36 -7.75
CA GLY A 98 -0.29 -0.87 -7.69
C GLY A 98 -0.12 -2.13 -6.83
N PHE A 99 -1.13 -2.98 -6.75
CA PHE A 99 -1.08 -4.28 -6.06
C PHE A 99 -1.20 -5.44 -7.06
N LYS A 100 -0.89 -6.66 -6.61
CA LYS A 100 -1.18 -7.87 -7.40
C LYS A 100 -2.66 -8.24 -7.28
N VAL A 101 -3.27 -8.68 -8.37
CA VAL A 101 -4.62 -9.26 -8.41
C VAL A 101 -4.84 -10.29 -7.29
N GLU A 102 -3.86 -11.15 -7.05
CA GLU A 102 -3.92 -12.18 -6.01
C GLU A 102 -4.21 -11.61 -4.60
N ASN A 103 -3.70 -10.41 -4.30
CA ASN A 103 -3.93 -9.76 -3.01
C ASN A 103 -5.33 -9.16 -2.94
N LEU A 104 -5.84 -8.66 -4.07
CA LEU A 104 -7.21 -8.14 -4.21
C LEU A 104 -8.24 -9.27 -4.03
N ILE A 105 -8.06 -10.40 -4.70
CA ILE A 105 -8.94 -11.57 -4.58
C ILE A 105 -9.04 -12.05 -3.12
N LYS A 106 -7.93 -12.01 -2.37
CA LYS A 106 -7.92 -12.40 -0.95
C LYS A 106 -8.64 -11.41 -0.03
N ILE A 107 -8.64 -10.12 -0.38
CA ILE A 107 -9.15 -9.07 0.51
C ILE A 107 -10.62 -8.75 0.25
N ILE A 108 -11.11 -8.90 -0.98
CA ILE A 108 -12.51 -8.62 -1.38
C ILE A 108 -13.53 -9.36 -0.49
N PRO A 109 -13.38 -10.66 -0.16
CA PRO A 109 -14.32 -11.36 0.73
C PRO A 109 -14.43 -10.72 2.11
N ALA A 110 -13.32 -10.19 2.64
CA ALA A 110 -13.31 -9.48 3.92
C ALA A 110 -14.07 -8.14 3.84
N TYR A 111 -13.94 -7.42 2.72
CA TYR A 111 -14.70 -6.19 2.46
C TYR A 111 -16.20 -6.48 2.28
N MET A 112 -16.55 -7.52 1.52
CA MET A 112 -17.95 -7.96 1.35
C MET A 112 -18.61 -8.28 2.69
N LYS A 113 -17.95 -9.07 3.54
CA LYS A 113 -18.44 -9.42 4.87
C LYS A 113 -18.61 -8.19 5.78
N LYS A 114 -17.72 -7.20 5.65
CA LYS A 114 -17.73 -5.99 6.49
C LYS A 114 -18.83 -5.01 6.09
N LYS A 115 -19.15 -4.89 4.80
CA LYS A 115 -20.21 -4.00 4.28
C LYS A 115 -21.57 -4.70 4.06
N GLY A 116 -21.63 -6.02 4.19
CA GLY A 116 -22.87 -6.78 3.89
C GLY A 116 -23.19 -6.84 2.40
N LEU A 117 -22.19 -6.67 1.53
CA LEU A 117 -22.35 -6.72 0.08
C LEU A 117 -22.53 -8.16 -0.39
N LYS A 118 -23.53 -8.39 -1.24
CA LYS A 118 -23.76 -9.66 -1.91
C LYS A 118 -23.10 -9.59 -3.28
N GLY A 119 -22.28 -10.56 -3.63
CA GLY A 119 -21.55 -10.60 -4.90
C GLY A 119 -20.78 -11.90 -5.04
N GLU A 120 -20.29 -12.18 -6.24
CA GLU A 120 -19.48 -13.35 -6.55
C GLU A 120 -18.24 -12.92 -7.33
N ILE A 121 -17.09 -13.49 -7.00
CA ILE A 121 -15.87 -13.33 -7.77
C ILE A 121 -15.86 -14.44 -8.82
N LYS A 122 -15.96 -14.10 -10.11
CA LYS A 122 -15.80 -15.03 -11.23
C LYS A 122 -14.48 -14.72 -11.94
N GLY A 123 -13.45 -15.52 -11.65
CA GLY A 123 -12.10 -15.31 -12.20
C GLY A 123 -11.52 -13.96 -11.74
N ASN A 124 -11.25 -13.07 -12.69
CA ASN A 124 -10.71 -11.73 -12.46
C ASN A 124 -11.79 -10.66 -12.29
N LYS A 125 -13.08 -11.03 -12.21
CA LYS A 125 -14.19 -10.07 -12.15
C LYS A 125 -14.99 -10.22 -10.87
N PHE A 126 -15.33 -9.10 -10.25
CA PHE A 126 -16.30 -9.05 -9.17
C PHE A 126 -17.67 -8.66 -9.73
N ILE A 127 -18.65 -9.55 -9.53
CA ILE A 127 -20.03 -9.38 -9.98
C ILE A 127 -20.89 -9.13 -8.74
N PRO A 128 -21.41 -7.92 -8.52
CA PRO A 128 -22.34 -7.65 -7.42
C PRO A 128 -23.68 -8.37 -7.68
N LYS A 129 -24.19 -9.05 -6.64
CA LYS A 129 -25.55 -9.61 -6.61
C LYS A 129 -26.43 -8.59 -5.90
N LYS A 130 -27.36 -7.96 -6.64
CA LYS A 130 -28.44 -7.16 -6.03
C LYS A 130 -29.28 -8.01 -5.08
#